data_AF-W0ZCV0-F1
#
_entry.id   AF-W0ZCV0-F1
#
_cell.length_a   1.000
_cell.length_b   1.000
_cell.length_c   1.000
_cell.angle_alpha   90.00
_cell.angle_beta   90.00
_cell.angle_gamma   90.00
#
_symmetry.space_group_name_H-M   'P 1'
#
loop_
_entity.id
_entity.type
_entity.pdbx_description
1 polymer ?
#
loop_
_entity_poly.entity_id
_entity_poly.type
_entity_poly.pdbx_seq_one_letter_code
_entity_poly.pdbx_strand_id
1 'polypeptide(L)'
;MPDLDAMTRSRAFHRSRTALGAAALVAALVLSGCAPTPDAAPSAPPPSAAPSATPTPTPTATEPVARPEDLTCETLIAPDVVAAFVEAGWEPQEDVFRIGSREIADGLWCIWGAAGAVTASVQIYGWSGIDPADAEEAQAELTEGGWVVEESAEGVYITENPDTTVATDDDGYGMTFLFGNGWVAVADTKEGLLVIELPA
;
A
#
# COMPACT_ATOMS: atom_id res chain seq x y z
N MET A 1 46.01 28.30 -12.79
CA MET A 1 46.23 28.46 -14.25
C MET A 1 46.47 27.09 -14.85
N PRO A 2 45.91 26.83 -16.04
CA PRO A 2 45.40 25.53 -16.46
C PRO A 2 46.28 24.84 -17.49
N ASP A 3 46.05 23.54 -17.69
CA ASP A 3 46.29 22.89 -18.98
C ASP A 3 44.92 22.63 -19.62
N LEU A 4 44.66 23.42 -20.67
CA LEU A 4 43.60 23.26 -21.67
C LEU A 4 44.16 22.43 -22.84
N ASP A 5 43.23 21.91 -23.66
CA ASP A 5 43.41 21.21 -24.95
C ASP A 5 43.76 19.71 -24.86
N ALA A 6 43.08 18.80 -25.56
CA ALA A 6 42.42 18.97 -26.85
C ALA A 6 41.40 17.85 -27.18
N MET A 7 40.55 18.19 -28.16
CA MET A 7 39.89 17.31 -29.14
C MET A 7 38.71 16.45 -28.65
N THR A 8 37.47 16.92 -28.75
CA THR A 8 36.68 16.98 -30.00
C THR A 8 36.70 15.67 -30.80
N ARG A 9 35.69 14.81 -30.57
CA ARG A 9 35.10 14.02 -31.65
C ARG A 9 33.57 14.04 -31.54
N SER A 10 33.03 14.91 -32.38
CA SER A 10 31.63 14.97 -32.78
C SER A 10 31.33 13.87 -33.81
N ARG A 11 30.04 13.53 -33.92
CA ARG A 11 29.35 12.65 -34.91
C ARG A 11 29.38 11.15 -34.53
N ALA A 12 28.26 10.44 -34.51
CA ALA A 12 27.19 10.48 -35.50
C ALA A 12 25.82 10.12 -34.91
N PHE A 13 24.81 10.86 -35.35
CA PHE A 13 23.40 10.48 -35.31
C PHE A 13 23.20 9.09 -35.93
N HIS A 14 22.81 8.10 -35.14
CA HIS A 14 22.24 6.87 -35.69
C HIS A 14 20.77 7.10 -36.00
N ARG A 15 20.52 7.56 -37.23
CA ARG A 15 19.21 7.63 -37.85
C ARG A 15 18.91 6.25 -38.45
N SER A 16 18.33 5.35 -37.67
CA SER A 16 17.84 4.08 -38.18
C SER A 16 16.35 4.22 -38.49
N ARG A 17 16.06 4.37 -39.78
CA ARG A 17 14.71 4.38 -40.36
C ARG A 17 14.21 2.94 -40.55
N THR A 18 12.89 2.81 -40.37
CA THR A 18 11.95 1.92 -41.08
C THR A 18 11.99 0.41 -40.85
N ALA A 19 10.87 -0.12 -40.34
CA ALA A 19 10.14 -1.18 -41.03
C ALA A 19 8.64 -1.04 -40.76
N LEU A 20 7.86 -0.98 -41.84
CA LEU A 20 6.40 -1.06 -41.86
C LEU A 20 5.95 -2.48 -41.50
N GLY A 21 4.87 -2.61 -40.73
CA GLY A 21 4.12 -3.84 -40.55
C GLY A 21 2.63 -3.55 -40.57
N ALA A 22 2.03 -3.63 -41.75
CA ALA A 22 0.59 -3.60 -41.95
C ALA A 22 0.01 -5.00 -41.77
N ALA A 23 -1.04 -5.15 -40.96
CA ALA A 23 -1.97 -6.27 -41.06
C ALA A 23 -3.35 -5.83 -40.56
N ALA A 24 -4.20 -5.49 -41.51
CA ALA A 24 -5.63 -5.33 -41.32
C ALA A 24 -6.30 -6.70 -41.37
N LEU A 25 -7.20 -6.99 -40.43
CA LEU A 25 -8.28 -7.95 -40.62
C LEU A 25 -9.57 -7.40 -40.01
N VAL A 26 -10.48 -7.03 -40.91
CA VAL A 26 -11.87 -6.67 -40.68
C VAL A 26 -12.67 -7.97 -40.57
N ALA A 27 -13.52 -8.08 -39.56
CA ALA A 27 -14.67 -8.99 -39.58
C ALA A 27 -15.85 -8.34 -38.83
N ALA A 28 -16.77 -7.78 -39.62
CA ALA A 28 -18.08 -7.32 -39.19
C ALA A 28 -19.10 -8.43 -39.45
N LEU A 29 -19.87 -8.85 -38.45
CA LEU A 29 -21.05 -9.72 -38.59
C LEU A 29 -22.03 -9.42 -37.44
N VAL A 30 -23.04 -8.58 -37.64
CA VAL A 30 -24.46 -8.80 -38.06
C VAL A 30 -25.41 -8.58 -36.87
N LEU A 31 -26.32 -7.62 -37.05
CA LEU A 31 -27.45 -7.34 -36.17
C LEU A 31 -28.49 -8.46 -36.26
N SER A 32 -29.02 -8.88 -35.11
CA SER A 32 -30.34 -9.51 -35.03
C SER A 32 -31.14 -8.82 -33.94
N GLY A 33 -32.06 -7.95 -34.36
CA GLY A 33 -33.09 -7.39 -33.50
C GLY A 33 -34.28 -8.35 -33.35
N CYS A 34 -34.79 -8.48 -32.14
CA CYS A 34 -36.14 -8.97 -31.90
C CYS A 34 -36.93 -7.84 -31.22
N ALA A 35 -38.02 -7.45 -31.88
CA ALA A 35 -39.04 -6.56 -31.35
C ALA A 35 -39.83 -7.25 -30.22
N PRO A 36 -40.34 -6.51 -29.24
CA PRO A 36 -41.23 -7.06 -28.22
C PRO A 36 -42.65 -7.28 -28.79
N THR A 37 -43.19 -8.47 -28.61
CA THR A 37 -44.63 -8.76 -28.74
C THR A 37 -45.36 -8.20 -27.53
N PRO A 38 -46.50 -7.49 -27.68
CA PRO A 38 -47.34 -7.10 -26.56
C PRO A 38 -48.32 -8.24 -26.25
N ASP A 39 -48.18 -8.90 -25.10
CA ASP A 39 -49.26 -9.75 -24.58
C ASP A 39 -49.32 -9.71 -23.05
N ALA A 40 -50.56 -9.71 -22.58
CA ALA A 40 -51.03 -9.84 -21.20
C ALA A 40 -50.72 -8.70 -20.21
N ALA A 41 -51.78 -7.95 -19.88
CA ALA A 41 -51.85 -7.16 -18.65
C ALA A 41 -51.59 -8.07 -17.42
N PRO A 42 -50.60 -7.74 -16.56
CA PRO A 42 -50.39 -8.50 -15.34
C PRO A 42 -51.49 -8.19 -14.32
N SER A 43 -52.19 -9.21 -13.86
CA SER A 43 -52.92 -9.16 -12.59
C SER A 43 -51.96 -8.72 -11.48
N ALA A 44 -52.40 -7.76 -10.67
CA ALA A 44 -51.63 -7.28 -9.53
C ALA A 44 -51.22 -8.45 -8.61
N PRO A 45 -49.94 -8.61 -8.28
CA PRO A 45 -49.51 -9.60 -7.30
C PRO A 45 -50.02 -9.22 -5.91
N PRO A 46 -50.29 -10.22 -5.04
CA PRO A 46 -50.63 -9.95 -3.64
C PRO A 46 -49.50 -9.15 -2.96
N PRO A 47 -49.81 -8.36 -1.92
CA PRO A 47 -48.80 -7.53 -1.24
C PRO A 47 -47.64 -8.40 -0.76
N SER A 48 -46.45 -8.10 -1.28
CA SER A 48 -45.20 -8.73 -0.87
C SER A 48 -45.00 -8.47 0.61
N ALA A 49 -44.89 -9.54 1.41
CA ALA A 49 -44.41 -9.43 2.77
C ALA A 49 -43.05 -8.70 2.74
N ALA A 50 -42.91 -7.64 3.53
CA ALA A 50 -41.65 -6.93 3.67
C ALA A 50 -40.57 -7.96 4.10
N PRO A 51 -39.37 -7.93 3.49
CA PRO A 51 -38.29 -8.80 3.94
C PRO A 51 -38.01 -8.48 5.41
N SER A 52 -38.14 -9.50 6.26
CA SER A 52 -37.67 -9.42 7.64
C SER A 52 -36.20 -9.08 7.59
N ALA A 53 -35.80 -7.95 8.15
CA ALA A 53 -34.41 -7.56 8.26
C ALA A 53 -33.67 -8.72 8.96
N THR A 54 -32.78 -9.38 8.23
CA THR A 54 -31.80 -10.29 8.83
C THR A 54 -30.96 -9.45 9.80
N PRO A 55 -30.78 -9.87 11.06
CA PRO A 55 -29.90 -9.16 11.96
C PRO A 55 -28.52 -9.08 11.32
N THR A 56 -28.04 -7.86 11.07
CA THR A 56 -26.65 -7.60 10.71
C THR A 56 -25.79 -8.19 11.83
N PRO A 57 -24.83 -9.09 11.55
CA PRO A 57 -23.90 -9.54 12.57
C PRO A 57 -23.20 -8.33 13.18
N THR A 58 -23.36 -8.13 14.49
CA THR A 58 -22.55 -7.19 15.25
C THR A 58 -21.09 -7.64 15.08
N PRO A 59 -20.17 -6.77 14.63
CA PRO A 59 -18.76 -7.12 14.60
C PRO A 59 -18.35 -7.51 16.02
N THR A 60 -17.76 -8.70 16.18
CA THR A 60 -17.08 -9.03 17.43
C THR A 60 -15.99 -7.97 17.61
N ALA A 61 -16.01 -7.26 18.73
CA ALA A 61 -14.93 -6.37 19.08
C ALA A 61 -13.67 -7.23 19.21
N THR A 62 -12.74 -7.06 18.28
CA THR A 62 -11.40 -7.62 18.38
C THR A 62 -10.62 -6.73 19.35
N GLU A 63 -10.10 -7.31 20.43
CA GLU A 63 -9.22 -6.56 21.32
C GLU A 63 -7.88 -6.27 20.60
N PRO A 64 -7.22 -5.13 20.89
CA PRO A 64 -5.89 -4.85 20.37
C PRO A 64 -4.91 -5.99 20.69
N VAL A 65 -4.10 -6.37 19.71
CA VAL A 65 -3.01 -7.33 19.94
C VAL A 65 -1.97 -6.65 20.83
N ALA A 66 -1.66 -7.26 21.98
CA ALA A 66 -0.67 -6.70 22.89
C ALA A 66 0.73 -6.75 22.26
N ARG A 67 1.53 -5.69 22.48
CA ARG A 67 2.94 -5.69 22.09
C ARG A 67 3.71 -6.73 22.92
N PRO A 68 4.48 -7.64 22.29
CA PRO A 68 5.45 -8.46 22.99
C PRO A 68 6.52 -7.61 23.71
N GLU A 69 6.94 -8.03 24.90
CA GLU A 69 7.94 -7.30 25.70
C GLU A 69 9.34 -7.28 25.04
N ASP A 70 9.61 -8.23 24.16
CA ASP A 70 10.87 -8.40 23.42
C ASP A 70 10.84 -7.82 22.00
N LEU A 71 9.75 -7.14 21.61
CA LEU A 71 9.66 -6.45 20.34
C LEU A 71 10.49 -5.16 20.37
N THR A 72 11.55 -5.13 19.57
CA THR A 72 12.45 -3.98 19.32
C THR A 72 12.58 -3.76 17.82
N CYS A 73 13.26 -2.71 17.39
CA CYS A 73 13.49 -2.49 15.95
C CYS A 73 14.24 -3.63 15.27
N GLU A 74 15.14 -4.30 15.98
CA GLU A 74 15.93 -5.43 15.49
C GLU A 74 15.18 -6.75 15.51
N THR A 75 14.13 -6.89 16.31
CA THR A 75 13.29 -8.10 16.33
C THR A 75 12.00 -7.95 15.54
N LEU A 76 11.64 -6.72 15.14
CA LEU A 76 10.47 -6.43 14.31
C LEU A 76 10.64 -6.90 12.86
N ILE A 77 11.86 -6.88 12.32
CA ILE A 77 12.14 -7.24 10.92
C ILE A 77 13.03 -8.48 10.84
N ALA A 78 12.98 -9.14 9.68
CA ALA A 78 13.73 -10.36 9.43
C ALA A 78 15.23 -10.19 9.73
N PRO A 79 15.88 -11.18 10.38
CA PRO A 79 17.23 -11.04 10.91
C PRO A 79 18.30 -10.84 9.83
N ASP A 80 18.06 -11.32 8.61
CA ASP A 80 18.94 -11.10 7.46
C ASP A 80 18.90 -9.65 6.96
N VAL A 81 17.73 -8.99 7.05
CA VAL A 81 17.59 -7.56 6.75
C VAL A 81 18.33 -6.72 7.81
N VAL A 82 18.17 -7.07 9.10
CA VAL A 82 18.94 -6.44 10.19
C VAL A 82 20.44 -6.57 9.94
N ALA A 83 20.91 -7.77 9.59
CA ALA A 83 22.33 -8.00 9.31
C ALA A 83 22.82 -7.13 8.15
N ALA A 84 22.03 -6.98 7.09
CA ALA A 84 22.36 -6.12 5.95
C ALA A 84 22.45 -4.64 6.34
N PHE A 85 21.53 -4.14 7.18
CA PHE A 85 21.59 -2.77 7.70
C PHE A 85 22.84 -2.53 8.56
N VAL A 86 23.15 -3.45 9.48
CA VAL A 86 24.33 -3.33 10.33
C VAL A 86 25.62 -3.39 9.50
N GLU A 87 25.71 -4.25 8.49
CA GLU A 87 26.85 -4.30 7.57
C GLU A 87 27.01 -2.98 6.79
N ALA A 88 25.90 -2.35 6.43
CA ALA A 88 25.87 -1.03 5.80
C ALA A 88 26.19 0.13 6.77
N GLY A 89 26.42 -0.15 8.05
CA GLY A 89 26.71 0.84 9.09
C GLY A 89 25.48 1.65 9.51
N TRP A 90 24.29 1.07 9.35
CA TRP A 90 23.04 1.67 9.80
C TRP A 90 22.71 1.26 11.23
N GLU A 91 22.03 2.15 11.93
CA GLU A 91 21.55 1.94 13.29
C GLU A 91 20.04 2.21 13.35
N PRO A 92 19.29 1.47 14.19
CA PRO A 92 17.89 1.74 14.41
C PRO A 92 17.67 2.90 15.38
N GLN A 93 16.58 3.63 15.16
CA GLN A 93 16.08 4.65 16.07
C GLN A 93 14.58 4.42 16.28
N GLU A 94 14.20 4.23 17.54
CA GLU A 94 12.80 4.15 17.95
C GLU A 94 12.16 5.53 18.07
N ASP A 95 10.93 5.67 17.59
CA ASP A 95 10.09 6.86 17.71
C ASP A 95 8.64 6.48 18.07
N VAL A 96 7.81 7.49 18.31
CA VAL A 96 6.39 7.34 18.57
C VAL A 96 5.68 6.83 17.31
N PHE A 97 4.92 5.75 17.45
CA PHE A 97 4.09 5.25 16.36
C PHE A 97 2.90 6.17 16.13
N ARG A 98 2.83 6.72 14.91
CA ARG A 98 1.82 7.70 14.54
C ARG A 98 1.18 7.33 13.21
N ILE A 99 -0.15 7.41 13.14
CA ILE A 99 -0.90 7.29 11.90
C ILE A 99 -1.66 8.61 11.70
N GLY A 100 -1.33 9.33 10.62
CA GLY A 100 -1.87 10.67 10.40
C GLY A 100 -1.58 11.59 11.60
N SER A 101 -2.63 12.09 12.24
CA SER A 101 -2.57 12.95 13.42
C SER A 101 -2.57 12.19 14.76
N ARG A 102 -2.80 10.88 14.77
CA ARG A 102 -2.96 10.07 15.99
C ARG A 102 -1.68 9.36 16.39
N GLU A 103 -1.27 9.52 17.64
CA GLU A 103 -0.27 8.67 18.28
C GLU A 103 -0.95 7.41 18.80
N ILE A 104 -0.37 6.24 18.51
CA ILE A 104 -0.87 4.95 19.01
C ILE A 104 0.03 4.53 20.17
N ALA A 105 -0.58 4.40 21.35
CA ALA A 105 0.13 3.97 22.55
C ALA A 105 0.71 2.57 22.34
N ASP A 106 1.89 2.33 22.91
CA ASP A 106 2.59 1.05 22.82
C ASP A 106 2.85 0.57 21.37
N GLY A 107 2.84 1.49 20.39
CA GLY A 107 3.25 1.24 19.01
C GLY A 107 4.72 1.55 18.77
N LEU A 108 5.39 0.73 17.96
CA LEU A 108 6.83 0.75 17.71
C LEU A 108 7.08 1.32 16.31
N TRP A 109 7.74 2.47 16.21
CA TRP A 109 8.15 3.06 14.94
C TRP A 109 9.68 3.07 14.85
N CYS A 110 10.23 2.40 13.84
CA CYS A 110 11.64 2.16 13.69
C CYS A 110 12.16 2.84 12.43
N ILE A 111 13.09 3.77 12.63
CA ILE A 111 13.81 4.44 11.55
C ILE A 111 15.22 3.84 11.50
N TRP A 112 15.54 3.18 10.41
CA TRP A 112 16.86 2.61 10.14
C TRP A 112 17.63 3.52 9.21
N GLY A 113 18.86 3.89 9.57
CA GLY A 113 19.69 4.71 8.70
C GLY A 113 21.11 4.88 9.21
N ALA A 114 21.98 5.44 8.36
CA ALA A 114 23.32 5.80 8.76
C ALA A 114 23.32 7.04 9.68
N ALA A 115 24.30 7.15 10.58
CA ALA A 115 24.46 8.30 11.45
C ALA A 115 24.53 9.62 10.64
N GLY A 116 23.59 10.54 10.91
CA GLY A 116 23.49 11.82 10.20
C GLY A 116 22.87 11.73 8.79
N ALA A 117 22.28 10.60 8.42
CA ALA A 117 21.46 10.49 7.22
C ALA A 117 20.32 11.51 7.28
N VAL A 118 20.11 12.22 6.17
CA VAL A 118 18.87 12.96 5.93
C VAL A 118 17.77 11.95 5.58
N THR A 119 16.51 12.30 5.82
CA THR A 119 15.31 11.45 5.69
C THR A 119 15.11 10.74 4.34
N ALA A 120 15.96 11.00 3.32
CA ALA A 120 15.92 10.35 2.02
C ALA A 120 16.78 9.07 1.91
N SER A 121 17.44 8.64 2.99
CA SER A 121 18.25 7.40 3.00
C SER A 121 17.98 6.58 4.26
N VAL A 122 16.72 6.59 4.71
CA VAL A 122 16.27 5.80 5.85
C VAL A 122 15.25 4.77 5.38
N GLN A 123 15.14 3.66 6.12
CA GLN A 123 14.03 2.72 5.97
C GLN A 123 13.16 2.79 7.22
N ILE A 124 11.86 2.74 7.02
CA ILE A 124 10.87 2.81 8.09
C ILE A 124 10.17 1.48 8.20
N TYR A 125 10.05 0.97 9.42
CA TYR A 125 9.22 -0.18 9.77
C TYR A 125 8.50 0.12 11.07
N GLY A 126 7.31 -0.41 11.25
CA GLY A 126 6.62 -0.27 12.53
C GLY A 126 5.48 -1.24 12.70
N TRP A 127 5.09 -1.40 13.95
CA TRP A 127 3.97 -2.24 14.34
C TRP A 127 3.32 -1.73 15.62
N SER A 128 2.00 -1.89 15.72
CA SER A 128 1.25 -1.64 16.94
C SER A 128 0.03 -2.55 17.03
N GLY A 129 -0.36 -2.90 18.26
CA GLY A 129 -1.75 -3.20 18.54
C GLY A 129 -2.62 -1.97 18.30
N ILE A 130 -3.82 -2.15 17.79
CA ILE A 130 -4.75 -1.04 17.56
C ILE A 130 -6.19 -1.47 17.85
N ASP A 131 -6.95 -0.59 18.52
CA ASP A 131 -8.37 -0.81 18.75
C ASP A 131 -9.14 -0.70 17.41
N PRO A 132 -10.20 -1.51 17.19
CA PRO A 132 -10.99 -1.43 15.97
C PRO A 132 -11.52 -0.02 15.68
N ALA A 133 -11.93 0.75 16.70
CA ALA A 133 -12.41 2.11 16.50
C ALA A 133 -11.28 3.04 16.04
N ASP A 134 -10.10 2.94 16.67
CA ASP A 134 -8.91 3.72 16.28
C ASP A 134 -8.43 3.34 14.87
N ALA A 135 -8.54 2.06 14.50
CA ALA A 135 -8.19 1.57 13.17
C ALA A 135 -9.14 2.11 12.10
N GLU A 136 -10.45 2.07 12.30
CA GLU A 136 -11.44 2.65 11.38
C GLU A 136 -11.19 4.15 11.19
N GLU A 137 -10.95 4.84 12.29
CA GLU A 137 -10.66 6.27 12.31
C GLU A 137 -9.36 6.64 11.59
N ALA A 138 -8.29 5.86 11.80
CA ALA A 138 -7.00 6.04 11.12
C ALA A 138 -7.10 5.77 9.62
N GLN A 139 -7.81 4.70 9.23
CA GLN A 139 -8.05 4.38 7.82
C GLN A 139 -8.85 5.49 7.12
N ALA A 140 -9.87 6.03 7.79
CA ALA A 140 -10.65 7.15 7.28
C ALA A 140 -9.78 8.41 7.07
N GLU A 141 -8.96 8.78 8.06
CA GLU A 141 -8.08 9.94 7.96
C GLU A 141 -7.07 9.81 6.81
N LEU A 142 -6.42 8.64 6.65
CA LEU A 142 -5.48 8.41 5.55
C LEU A 142 -6.18 8.50 4.19
N THR A 143 -7.37 7.90 4.07
CA THR A 143 -8.16 7.91 2.83
C THR A 143 -8.62 9.33 2.48
N GLU A 144 -9.07 10.11 3.47
CA GLU A 144 -9.39 11.54 3.30
C GLU A 144 -8.15 12.36 2.91
N GLY A 145 -6.98 11.96 3.40
CA GLY A 145 -5.67 12.49 3.02
C GLY A 145 -5.23 12.11 1.59
N GLY A 146 -6.02 11.31 0.88
CA GLY A 146 -5.77 10.92 -0.52
C GLY A 146 -4.92 9.67 -0.69
N TRP A 147 -4.69 8.90 0.38
CA TRP A 147 -4.00 7.60 0.32
C TRP A 147 -4.87 6.57 -0.42
N VAL A 148 -4.23 5.57 -1.01
CA VAL A 148 -4.86 4.54 -1.82
C VAL A 148 -5.16 3.32 -0.95
N VAL A 149 -6.41 2.86 -0.97
CA VAL A 149 -6.88 1.70 -0.22
C VAL A 149 -6.92 0.46 -1.11
N GLU A 150 -6.42 -0.66 -0.61
CA GLU A 150 -6.49 -1.98 -1.24
C GLU A 150 -6.90 -3.05 -0.20
N GLU A 151 -8.01 -3.73 -0.44
CA GLU A 151 -8.46 -4.85 0.41
C GLU A 151 -7.78 -6.16 -0.01
N SER A 152 -7.33 -6.94 0.97
CA SER A 152 -6.72 -8.25 0.76
C SER A 152 -7.25 -9.28 1.78
N ALA A 153 -6.79 -10.53 1.65
CA ALA A 153 -7.08 -11.56 2.65
C ALA A 153 -6.32 -11.33 3.97
N GLU A 154 -5.22 -10.58 3.94
CA GLU A 154 -4.35 -10.31 5.10
C GLU A 154 -4.83 -9.09 5.89
N GLY A 155 -5.58 -8.19 5.26
CA GLY A 155 -6.10 -6.98 5.87
C GLY A 155 -6.40 -5.89 4.85
N VAL A 156 -6.39 -4.65 5.31
CA VAL A 156 -6.54 -3.46 4.46
C VAL A 156 -5.19 -2.78 4.32
N TYR A 157 -4.67 -2.72 3.10
CA TYR A 157 -3.51 -1.90 2.78
C TYR A 157 -3.94 -0.46 2.52
N ILE A 158 -3.22 0.49 3.10
CA ILE A 158 -3.37 1.91 2.79
C ILE A 158 -2.00 2.49 2.47
N THR A 159 -1.80 2.87 1.22
CA THR A 159 -0.49 3.30 0.68
C THR A 159 -0.51 4.77 0.28
N GLU A 160 0.60 5.46 0.48
CA GLU A 160 0.79 6.80 -0.07
C GLU A 160 0.48 6.83 -1.56
N ASN A 161 -0.14 7.93 -2.00
CA ASN A 161 -0.52 8.05 -3.39
C ASN A 161 0.74 8.25 -4.27
N PRO A 162 0.98 7.35 -5.25
CA PRO A 162 2.15 7.36 -6.12
C PRO A 162 2.31 8.67 -6.91
N ASP A 163 1.20 9.33 -7.25
CA ASP A 163 1.22 10.58 -8.01
C ASP A 163 1.68 11.78 -7.18
N THR A 164 1.77 11.62 -5.86
CA THR A 164 2.08 12.70 -4.91
C THR A 164 3.25 12.42 -3.97
N THR A 165 3.68 11.16 -3.84
CA THR A 165 4.81 10.80 -2.99
C THR A 165 6.16 11.08 -3.65
N VAL A 166 7.19 11.30 -2.82
CA VAL A 166 8.55 11.65 -3.24
C VAL A 166 9.45 10.40 -3.32
N ALA A 167 9.05 9.30 -2.67
CA ALA A 167 9.77 8.03 -2.65
C ALA A 167 8.78 6.88 -2.90
N THR A 168 9.11 5.99 -3.84
CA THR A 168 8.32 4.80 -4.18
C THR A 168 9.24 3.60 -4.38
N ASP A 169 8.73 2.39 -4.17
CA ASP A 169 9.36 1.15 -4.64
C ASP A 169 9.26 0.99 -6.17
N ASP A 170 9.78 -0.14 -6.66
CA ASP A 170 9.81 -0.51 -8.08
C ASP A 170 8.40 -0.63 -8.70
N ASP A 171 7.37 -0.91 -7.89
CA ASP A 171 5.98 -1.00 -8.29
C ASP A 171 5.23 0.36 -8.13
N GLY A 172 5.93 1.40 -7.66
CA GLY A 172 5.39 2.73 -7.48
C GLY A 172 4.74 2.97 -6.12
N TYR A 173 4.84 2.05 -5.16
CA TYR A 173 4.24 2.21 -3.84
C TYR A 173 5.17 2.93 -2.87
N GLY A 174 4.67 3.99 -2.24
CA GLY A 174 5.35 4.64 -1.11
C GLY A 174 5.03 3.97 0.22
N MET A 175 5.13 4.75 1.29
CA MET A 175 4.85 4.27 2.65
C MET A 175 3.48 3.59 2.71
N THR A 176 3.43 2.40 3.30
CA THR A 176 2.24 1.56 3.31
C THR A 176 1.93 1.07 4.71
N PHE A 177 0.70 1.29 5.15
CA PHE A 177 0.12 0.65 6.32
C PHE A 177 -0.63 -0.62 5.91
N LEU A 178 -0.56 -1.66 6.74
CA LEU A 178 -1.42 -2.84 6.68
C LEU A 178 -2.19 -2.95 7.99
N PHE A 179 -3.50 -2.77 7.91
CA PHE A 179 -4.42 -2.94 9.03
C PHE A 179 -4.95 -4.37 9.04
N GLY A 180 -4.58 -5.12 10.07
CA GLY A 180 -5.09 -6.46 10.34
C GLY A 180 -6.12 -6.47 11.47
N ASN A 181 -6.40 -7.67 11.97
CA ASN A 181 -7.37 -7.84 13.05
C ASN A 181 -6.75 -7.48 14.41
N GLY A 182 -6.95 -6.23 14.86
CA GLY A 182 -6.46 -5.73 16.16
C GLY A 182 -5.01 -5.26 16.15
N TRP A 183 -4.38 -5.16 14.98
CA TRP A 183 -3.00 -4.70 14.81
C TRP A 183 -2.85 -3.91 13.52
N VAL A 184 -1.78 -3.12 13.45
CA VAL A 184 -1.36 -2.37 12.29
C VAL A 184 0.15 -2.47 12.13
N ALA A 185 0.61 -2.71 10.90
CA ALA A 185 2.02 -2.64 10.52
C ALA A 185 2.23 -1.51 9.51
N VAL A 186 3.44 -0.97 9.46
CA VAL A 186 3.85 0.04 8.48
C VAL A 186 5.24 -0.28 7.95
N ALA A 187 5.46 -0.03 6.68
CA ALA A 187 6.80 0.01 6.11
C ALA A 187 6.92 1.15 5.10
N ASP A 188 8.15 1.56 4.82
CA ASP A 188 8.49 2.61 3.84
C ASP A 188 7.98 2.29 2.43
N THR A 189 7.79 1.00 2.13
CA THR A 189 7.20 0.50 0.88
C THR A 189 6.28 -0.68 1.18
N LYS A 190 5.43 -1.04 0.21
CA LYS A 190 4.54 -2.21 0.38
C LYS A 190 5.34 -3.52 0.46
N GLU A 191 6.41 -3.66 -0.32
CA GLU A 191 7.32 -4.80 -0.24
C GLU A 191 7.98 -4.92 1.13
N GLY A 192 8.32 -3.80 1.77
CA GLY A 192 8.91 -3.77 3.11
C GLY A 192 8.04 -4.40 4.19
N LEU A 193 6.72 -4.48 4.00
CA LEU A 193 5.84 -5.18 4.94
C LEU A 193 6.11 -6.69 5.00
N LEU A 194 6.65 -7.28 3.93
CA LEU A 194 6.92 -8.71 3.83
C LEU A 194 8.05 -9.18 4.76
N VAL A 195 8.92 -8.26 5.18
CA VAL A 195 10.04 -8.56 6.07
C VAL A 195 9.71 -8.31 7.53
N ILE A 196 8.50 -7.82 7.86
CA ILE A 196 8.06 -7.66 9.24
C ILE A 196 7.65 -9.03 9.80
N GLU A 197 8.29 -9.42 10.90
CA GLU A 197 7.92 -10.62 11.64
C GLU A 197 6.80 -10.26 12.62
N LEU A 198 5.55 -10.44 12.18
CA LEU A 198 4.38 -10.10 12.99
C LEU A 198 4.41 -10.85 14.34
N PRO A 199 4.22 -10.13 15.47
CA PRO A 199 3.96 -10.74 16.76
C PRO A 199 2.86 -11.81 16.71
N ALA A 200 3.13 -12.96 17.34
CA ALA A 200 2.19 -14.08 17.47
C ALA A 200 1.11 -13.87 18.53
#